data_AF-A0A1Y4WMI0-F1
#
_entry.id   AF-A0A1Y4WMI0-F1
#
_cell.length_a   1.000
_cell.length_b   1.000
_cell.length_c   1.000
_cell.angle_alpha   90.00
_cell.angle_beta   90.00
_cell.angle_gamma   90.00
#
_symmetry.space_group_name_H-M   'P 1'
#
loop_
_entity.id
_entity.type
_entity.pdbx_description
1 polymer ?
#
loop_
_entity_poly.entity_id
_entity_poly.type
_entity_poly.pdbx_seq_one_letter_code
_entity_poly.pdbx_strand_id
1 'polypeptide(L)'
;MASYTTNYQLHQWEASDSFLRTDFNTDFQKIDAAVKGVETAANTALALKADKTELTQACGALDEAKCETLTGSYTGNGANTRTIDLGCAPRAVFVGEFLAVPGMTSNYLLSLTASGFQVRDSLGTSTNSSGETYYYLALV
;
A
#
# COMPACT_ATOMS: atom_id res chain seq x y z
N MET A 1 11.34 -16.72 -60.31
CA MET A 1 10.82 -15.42 -59.78
C MET A 1 10.95 -15.56 -58.28
N ALA A 2 11.72 -14.69 -57.61
CA ALA A 2 12.08 -14.89 -56.20
C ALA A 2 10.83 -14.98 -55.30
N SER A 3 10.83 -15.93 -54.36
CA SER A 3 9.80 -16.09 -53.34
C SER A 3 10.19 -15.34 -52.05
N TYR A 4 9.22 -14.94 -51.24
CA TYR A 4 9.45 -14.09 -50.07
C TYR A 4 8.69 -14.58 -48.84
N THR A 5 9.25 -14.35 -47.66
CA THR A 5 8.56 -14.61 -46.39
C THR A 5 7.34 -13.69 -46.23
N THR A 6 6.24 -14.19 -45.67
CA THR A 6 4.98 -13.44 -45.52
C THR A 6 5.10 -12.17 -44.67
N ASN A 7 5.80 -12.23 -43.53
CA ASN A 7 5.73 -11.17 -42.52
C ASN A 7 6.74 -10.03 -42.75
N TYR A 8 7.92 -10.35 -43.30
CA TYR A 8 9.03 -9.41 -43.41
C TYR A 8 9.58 -9.27 -44.84
N GLN A 9 8.95 -9.97 -45.79
CA GLN A 9 9.30 -9.94 -47.21
C GLN A 9 10.81 -10.12 -47.44
N LEU A 10 11.42 -11.04 -46.70
CA LEU A 10 12.81 -11.48 -46.89
C LEU A 10 12.85 -12.49 -48.03
N HIS A 11 13.94 -12.52 -48.79
CA HIS A 11 14.10 -13.48 -49.87
C HIS A 11 14.14 -14.90 -49.31
N GLN A 12 13.39 -15.79 -49.95
CA GLN A 12 13.52 -17.23 -49.76
C GLN A 12 14.36 -17.79 -50.90
N TRP A 13 15.34 -18.59 -50.55
CA TRP A 13 16.31 -19.11 -51.51
C TRP A 13 15.85 -20.47 -52.06
N GLU A 14 15.83 -20.61 -53.39
CA GLU A 14 15.63 -21.88 -54.07
C GLU A 14 16.94 -22.37 -54.71
N ALA A 15 17.10 -23.69 -54.87
CA ALA A 15 18.35 -24.29 -55.36
C ALA A 15 18.80 -23.79 -56.75
N SER A 16 17.85 -23.32 -57.57
CA SER A 16 18.10 -22.76 -58.89
C SER A 16 18.41 -21.25 -58.90
N ASP A 17 18.30 -20.57 -57.76
CA ASP A 17 18.48 -19.12 -57.69
C ASP A 17 19.96 -18.71 -57.78
N SER A 18 20.20 -17.60 -58.49
CA SER A 18 21.50 -16.96 -58.53
C SER A 18 21.70 -16.07 -57.31
N PHE A 19 22.88 -16.14 -56.69
CA PHE A 19 23.21 -15.32 -55.53
C PHE A 19 23.53 -13.87 -55.92
N LEU A 20 22.69 -12.93 -55.51
CA LEU A 20 22.92 -11.49 -55.69
C LEU A 20 23.26 -10.83 -54.35
N ARG A 21 24.42 -10.18 -54.28
CA ARG A 21 24.90 -9.50 -53.06
C ARG A 21 23.96 -8.39 -52.58
N THR A 22 23.28 -7.73 -53.51
CA THR A 22 22.31 -6.66 -53.22
C THR A 22 21.12 -7.17 -52.41
N ASP A 23 20.65 -8.37 -52.73
CA ASP A 23 19.45 -8.96 -52.11
C ASP A 23 19.76 -9.36 -50.67
N PHE A 24 20.93 -9.99 -50.46
CA PHE A 24 21.45 -10.30 -49.12
C PHE A 24 21.64 -9.06 -48.26
N ASN A 25 22.28 -8.01 -48.78
CA ASN A 25 22.49 -6.78 -48.03
C ASN A 25 21.15 -6.13 -47.64
N THR A 26 20.15 -6.21 -48.53
CA THR A 26 18.80 -5.68 -48.26
C THR A 26 18.12 -6.46 -47.13
N ASP A 27 18.21 -7.79 -47.15
CA ASP A 27 17.60 -8.61 -46.10
C ASP A 27 18.32 -8.46 -44.75
N PHE A 28 19.65 -8.30 -44.75
CA PHE A 28 20.38 -7.99 -43.52
C PHE A 28 19.98 -6.64 -42.94
N GLN A 29 19.77 -5.61 -43.77
CA GLN A 29 19.26 -4.32 -43.30
C GLN A 29 17.85 -4.44 -42.71
N LYS A 30 16.96 -5.24 -43.33
CA LYS A 30 15.62 -5.49 -42.78
C LYS A 30 15.67 -6.20 -41.43
N ILE A 31 16.51 -7.23 -41.30
CA ILE A 31 16.68 -7.98 -40.05
C ILE A 31 17.25 -7.09 -38.96
N ASP A 32 18.29 -6.32 -39.24
CA ASP A 32 18.91 -5.39 -38.29
C ASP A 32 17.88 -4.37 -37.76
N ALA A 33 17.12 -3.75 -38.67
CA ALA A 33 16.06 -2.81 -38.31
C ALA A 33 14.95 -3.48 -37.47
N ALA A 34 14.53 -4.70 -37.83
CA ALA A 34 13.51 -5.44 -37.09
C ALA A 34 13.98 -5.80 -35.68
N VAL A 35 15.22 -6.26 -35.53
CA VAL A 35 15.83 -6.56 -34.23
C VAL A 35 15.90 -5.31 -33.37
N LYS A 36 16.32 -4.17 -33.93
CA LYS A 36 16.34 -2.89 -33.21
C LYS A 36 14.93 -2.43 -32.79
N GLY A 37 13.94 -2.66 -33.64
CA GLY A 37 12.54 -2.39 -33.35
C GLY A 37 12.02 -3.23 -32.17
N VAL A 38 12.31 -4.53 -32.17
CA VAL A 38 11.95 -5.44 -31.07
C VAL A 38 12.64 -5.05 -29.77
N GLU A 39 13.93 -4.73 -29.81
CA GLU A 39 14.68 -4.24 -28.64
C GLU A 39 14.04 -2.98 -28.06
N THR A 40 13.69 -2.02 -28.92
CA THR A 40 13.06 -0.76 -28.52
C THR A 40 11.69 -0.98 -27.89
N ALA A 41 10.86 -1.83 -28.49
CA ALA A 41 9.54 -2.18 -27.97
C ALA A 41 9.63 -2.91 -26.62
N ALA A 42 10.56 -3.86 -26.49
CA ALA A 42 10.80 -4.58 -25.25
C ALA A 42 11.28 -3.65 -24.12
N ASN A 43 12.22 -2.76 -24.42
CA ASN A 43 12.73 -1.78 -23.45
C ASN A 43 11.63 -0.78 -23.03
N THR A 44 10.80 -0.34 -23.96
CA THR A 44 9.65 0.54 -23.66
C THR A 44 8.64 -0.17 -22.75
N ALA A 45 8.29 -1.41 -23.08
CA ALA A 45 7.36 -2.20 -22.26
C ALA A 45 7.93 -2.50 -20.86
N LEU A 46 9.25 -2.71 -20.74
CA LEU A 46 9.91 -2.90 -19.46
C LEU A 46 9.93 -1.63 -18.63
N ALA A 47 10.16 -0.47 -19.24
CA ALA A 47 10.12 0.83 -18.56
C ALA A 47 8.73 1.11 -17.94
N LEU A 48 7.65 0.80 -18.67
CA LEU A 48 6.28 0.92 -18.15
C LEU A 48 6.02 0.01 -16.94
N LYS A 49 6.64 -1.17 -16.88
CA LYS A 49 6.54 -2.08 -15.70
C LYS A 49 7.43 -1.66 -14.53
N ALA A 50 8.47 -0.87 -14.78
CA ALA A 50 9.39 -0.39 -13.75
C ALA A 50 8.83 0.83 -13.00
N ASP A 51 7.94 1.59 -13.62
CA ASP A 51 7.27 2.72 -12.98
C ASP A 51 6.19 2.24 -11.99
N LYS A 52 6.65 1.91 -10.77
CA LYS A 52 5.81 1.52 -9.63
C LYS A 52 5.46 2.71 -8.73
N THR A 53 5.59 3.93 -9.24
CA THR A 53 5.37 5.15 -8.46
C THR A 53 3.95 5.20 -7.93
N GLU A 54 2.97 4.92 -8.80
CA GLU A 54 1.54 4.88 -8.43
C GLU A 54 1.25 3.81 -7.37
N LEU A 55 1.87 2.63 -7.48
CA LEU A 55 1.72 1.56 -6.51
C LEU A 55 2.32 1.95 -5.14
N THR A 56 3.48 2.59 -5.14
CA THR A 56 4.14 3.04 -3.92
C THR A 56 3.32 4.12 -3.23
N GLN A 57 2.77 5.06 -4.00
CA GLN A 57 1.89 6.10 -3.49
C GLN A 57 0.59 5.52 -2.92
N ALA A 58 -0.02 4.53 -3.60
CA ALA A 58 -1.20 3.84 -3.10
C ALA A 58 -0.91 3.06 -1.81
N CYS A 59 0.26 2.42 -1.70
CA CYS A 59 0.69 1.75 -0.47
C CYS A 59 0.87 2.75 0.69
N GLY A 60 1.55 3.88 0.46
CA GLY A 60 1.73 4.91 1.49
C GLY A 60 0.40 5.50 1.96
N ALA A 61 -0.50 5.82 1.03
CA ALA A 61 -1.84 6.30 1.38
C ALA A 61 -2.66 5.26 2.17
N LEU A 62 -2.47 3.97 1.86
CA LEU A 62 -3.12 2.89 2.61
C LEU A 62 -2.53 2.74 4.02
N ASP A 63 -1.21 2.89 4.18
CA ASP A 63 -0.56 2.85 5.49
C ASP A 63 -1.01 4.01 6.38
N GLU A 64 -1.23 5.20 5.80
CA GLU A 64 -1.81 6.34 6.52
C GLU A 64 -3.31 6.17 6.84
N ALA A 65 -4.04 5.39 6.02
CA ALA A 65 -5.49 5.19 6.18
C ALA A 65 -5.87 3.97 7.02
N LYS A 66 -4.95 3.02 7.21
CA LYS A 66 -5.19 1.80 8.00
C LYS A 66 -5.46 2.19 9.44
N CYS A 67 -6.63 1.78 9.91
CA CYS A 67 -6.94 1.77 11.33
C CYS A 67 -6.11 0.64 11.96
N GLU A 68 -5.11 0.98 12.77
CA GLU A 68 -4.35 -0.01 13.52
C GLU A 68 -5.03 -0.29 14.87
N THR A 69 -5.00 -1.54 15.29
CA THR A 69 -5.49 -1.92 16.62
C THR A 69 -4.32 -1.90 17.59
N LEU A 70 -4.38 -1.02 18.58
CA LEU A 70 -3.42 -0.98 19.68
C LEU A 70 -4.08 -1.52 20.94
N THR A 71 -3.47 -2.52 21.57
CA THR A 71 -3.95 -3.08 22.84
C THR A 71 -2.95 -2.81 23.94
N GLY A 72 -3.45 -2.64 25.16
CA GLY A 72 -2.59 -2.40 26.30
C GLY A 72 -3.35 -2.49 27.60
N SER A 73 -2.67 -2.11 28.68
CA SER A 73 -3.27 -1.99 29.99
C SER A 73 -2.72 -0.80 30.76
N TYR A 74 -3.43 -0.38 31.78
CA TYR A 74 -2.97 0.59 32.75
C TYR A 74 -3.49 0.24 34.14
N THR A 75 -2.74 0.63 35.16
CA THR A 75 -3.20 0.55 36.56
C THR A 75 -3.89 1.85 36.93
N GLY A 76 -5.12 1.77 37.41
CA GLY A 76 -5.87 2.91 37.89
C GLY A 76 -5.21 3.54 39.12
N ASN A 77 -5.35 4.86 39.27
CA ASN A 77 -4.72 5.61 40.36
C ASN A 77 -5.73 6.24 41.34
N GLY A 78 -7.03 6.05 41.15
CA GLY A 78 -8.09 6.60 41.99
C GLY A 78 -8.24 8.12 41.90
N ALA A 79 -7.58 8.78 40.96
CA ALA A 79 -7.82 10.21 40.70
C ALA A 79 -9.11 10.37 39.88
N ASN A 80 -9.79 11.52 40.02
CA ASN A 80 -10.99 11.85 39.24
C ASN A 80 -10.80 11.62 37.73
N THR A 81 -9.61 11.88 37.22
CA THR A 81 -9.24 11.65 35.82
C THR A 81 -7.82 11.12 35.71
N ARG A 82 -7.57 10.26 34.73
CA ARG A 82 -6.24 9.84 34.29
C ARG A 82 -6.17 9.83 32.77
N THR A 83 -5.09 10.38 32.22
CA THR A 83 -4.83 10.35 30.77
C THR A 83 -3.90 9.18 30.45
N ILE A 84 -4.22 8.43 29.39
CA ILE A 84 -3.42 7.37 28.81
C ILE A 84 -2.96 7.86 27.45
N ASP A 85 -1.65 8.03 27.30
CA ASP A 85 -1.02 8.50 26.07
C ASP A 85 -0.70 7.31 25.16
N LEU A 86 -1.18 7.38 23.92
CA LEU A 86 -0.93 6.43 22.84
C LEU A 86 0.05 6.99 21.81
N GLY A 87 0.38 8.29 21.89
CA GLY A 87 1.21 9.00 20.91
C GLY A 87 0.47 9.48 19.67
N CYS A 88 -0.81 9.15 19.51
CA CYS A 88 -1.66 9.53 18.38
C CYS A 88 -3.13 9.67 18.79
N ALA A 89 -3.94 10.36 17.99
CA ALA A 89 -5.37 10.53 18.25
C ALA A 89 -6.14 9.25 17.87
N PRO A 90 -6.70 8.49 18.82
CA PRO A 90 -7.48 7.30 18.49
C PRO A 90 -8.81 7.66 17.80
N ARG A 91 -9.24 6.80 16.87
CA ARG A 91 -10.56 6.82 16.22
C ARG A 91 -11.63 6.12 17.05
N ALA A 92 -11.24 5.19 17.92
CA ALA A 92 -12.11 4.59 18.94
C ALA A 92 -11.27 4.02 20.09
N VAL A 93 -11.79 4.02 21.30
CA VAL A 93 -11.17 3.32 22.44
C VAL A 93 -12.22 2.53 23.21
N PHE A 94 -11.90 1.27 23.51
CA PHE A 94 -12.64 0.39 24.39
C PHE A 94 -11.85 0.15 25.67
N VAL A 95 -12.50 0.30 26.82
CA VAL A 95 -11.97 -0.08 28.14
C VAL A 95 -13.05 -0.85 28.88
N GLY A 96 -12.82 -2.15 29.12
CA GLY A 96 -13.87 -3.03 29.64
C GLY A 96 -15.09 -3.03 28.72
N GLU A 97 -16.22 -2.53 29.20
CA GLU A 97 -17.48 -2.39 28.45
C GLU A 97 -17.74 -0.97 27.89
N PHE A 98 -16.83 -0.02 28.14
CA PHE A 98 -17.02 1.38 27.75
C PHE A 98 -16.35 1.70 26.42
N LEU A 99 -17.06 2.40 25.54
CA LEU A 99 -16.60 2.82 24.21
C LEU A 99 -16.58 4.35 24.08
N ALA A 100 -15.43 4.93 23.73
CA ALA A 100 -15.32 6.30 23.28
C ALA A 100 -15.07 6.36 21.76
N VAL A 101 -15.90 7.11 21.02
CA VAL A 101 -15.65 7.49 19.62
C VAL A 101 -15.85 9.00 19.43
N PRO A 102 -15.27 9.62 18.39
CA PRO A 102 -15.45 11.04 18.12
C PRO A 102 -16.93 11.44 18.02
N GLY A 103 -17.30 12.54 18.66
CA GLY A 103 -18.68 13.05 18.64
C GLY A 103 -19.65 12.38 19.62
N MET A 104 -19.23 11.36 20.39
CA MET A 104 -20.04 10.86 21.52
C MET A 104 -20.13 11.90 22.63
N THR A 105 -21.34 12.31 22.98
CA THR A 105 -21.61 13.32 24.00
C THR A 105 -21.99 12.74 25.37
N SER A 106 -22.23 11.43 25.45
CA SER A 106 -22.81 10.76 26.62
C SER A 106 -21.88 9.77 27.34
N ASN A 107 -20.57 9.86 27.15
CA ASN A 107 -19.62 9.00 27.87
C ASN A 107 -18.92 9.74 29.02
N TYR A 108 -19.32 9.42 30.26
CA TYR A 108 -18.79 10.08 31.45
C TYR A 108 -17.45 9.50 31.91
N LEU A 109 -17.18 8.23 31.61
CA LEU A 109 -16.01 7.50 32.12
C LEU A 109 -14.84 7.48 31.16
N LEU A 110 -15.08 7.72 29.87
CA LEU A 110 -14.09 7.61 28.81
C LEU A 110 -14.25 8.75 27.80
N SER A 111 -13.16 9.42 27.45
CA SER A 111 -13.14 10.48 26.44
C SER A 111 -11.86 10.43 25.62
N LEU A 112 -11.94 10.78 24.34
CA LEU A 112 -10.77 10.81 23.45
C LEU A 112 -9.99 12.12 23.62
N THR A 113 -8.69 12.05 23.40
CA THR A 113 -7.78 13.21 23.41
C THR A 113 -6.95 13.23 22.12
N ALA A 114 -6.18 14.29 21.91
CA ALA A 114 -5.34 14.43 20.72
C ALA A 114 -4.21 13.40 20.61
N SER A 115 -3.85 12.73 21.71
CA SER A 115 -2.75 11.75 21.74
C SER A 115 -3.12 10.42 22.40
N GLY A 116 -4.39 10.19 22.72
CA GLY A 116 -4.84 8.99 23.42
C GLY A 116 -6.23 9.15 23.99
N PHE A 117 -6.43 8.78 25.26
CA PHE A 117 -7.74 8.88 25.91
C PHE A 117 -7.63 9.22 27.40
N GLN A 118 -8.73 9.71 27.95
CA GLN A 118 -8.87 9.99 29.38
C GLN A 118 -9.93 9.08 29.99
N VAL A 119 -9.59 8.53 31.15
CA VAL A 119 -10.44 7.67 31.99
C VAL A 119 -10.79 8.38 33.28
N ARG A 120 -11.88 7.98 33.96
CA ARG A 120 -12.35 8.64 35.17
C ARG A 120 -12.64 7.68 36.31
N ASP A 121 -12.49 8.20 37.51
CA ASP A 121 -12.99 7.57 38.73
C ASP A 121 -14.33 8.21 39.13
N SER A 122 -15.34 7.38 39.36
CA SER A 122 -16.71 7.81 39.69
C SER A 122 -17.37 6.81 40.65
N LEU A 123 -18.21 7.32 41.55
CA LEU A 123 -18.95 6.50 42.51
C LEU A 123 -19.89 5.52 41.78
N GLY A 124 -19.60 4.23 41.90
CA GLY A 124 -20.42 3.12 41.38
C GLY A 124 -19.86 2.43 40.12
N THR A 125 -19.20 3.15 39.23
CA THR A 125 -18.59 2.58 38.02
C THR A 125 -17.35 3.40 37.67
N SER A 126 -16.20 2.75 37.56
CA SER A 126 -14.91 3.43 37.40
C SER A 126 -14.03 2.70 36.41
N THR A 127 -13.34 3.48 35.58
CA THR A 127 -12.26 3.03 34.70
C THR A 127 -10.90 3.47 35.24
N ASN A 128 -10.81 3.93 36.49
CA ASN A 128 -9.58 4.43 37.09
C ASN A 128 -9.45 4.12 38.60
N SER A 129 -10.11 3.07 39.10
CA SER A 129 -10.01 2.68 40.51
C SER A 129 -8.55 2.41 40.91
N SER A 130 -8.15 2.89 42.08
CA SER A 130 -6.76 2.77 42.55
C SER A 130 -6.32 1.31 42.70
N GLY A 131 -5.22 0.93 42.04
CA GLY A 131 -4.65 -0.42 42.10
C GLY A 131 -5.29 -1.43 41.15
N GLU A 132 -6.43 -1.12 40.54
CA GLU A 132 -7.10 -1.99 39.58
C GLU A 132 -6.44 -1.92 38.20
N THR A 133 -6.30 -3.06 37.52
CA THR A 133 -5.73 -3.11 36.17
C THR A 133 -6.83 -3.15 35.13
N TYR A 134 -6.78 -2.21 34.19
CA TYR A 134 -7.73 -2.10 33.10
C TYR A 134 -7.03 -2.40 31.78
N TYR A 135 -7.69 -3.19 30.94
CA TYR A 135 -7.25 -3.48 29.58
C TYR A 135 -8.01 -2.61 28.59
N TYR A 136 -7.33 -2.22 27.53
CA TYR A 136 -7.93 -1.40 26.47
C TYR A 136 -7.60 -1.91 25.08
N LEU A 137 -8.50 -1.60 24.15
CA LEU A 137 -8.31 -1.73 22.71
C LEU A 137 -8.59 -0.37 22.08
N ALA A 138 -7.61 0.20 21.40
CA ALA A 138 -7.72 1.43 20.65
C ALA A 138 -7.65 1.14 19.16
N LEU A 139 -8.50 1.82 18.40
CA LEU A 139 -8.37 1.94 16.96
C LEU A 139 -7.68 3.28 16.70
N VAL A 140 -6.47 3.24 16.15
CA VAL A 140 -5.65 4.42 15.87
C VAL A 140 -5.48 4.62 14.37
#